data_AF-A0A9D8D4J7-F1
#
_entry.id   AF-A0A9D8D4J7-F1
#
_cell.length_a   1.000
_cell.length_b   1.000
_cell.length_c   1.000
_cell.angle_alpha   90.00
_cell.angle_beta   90.00
_cell.angle_gamma   90.00
#
_symmetry.space_group_name_H-M   'P 1'
#
loop_
_entity.id
_entity.type
_entity.pdbx_description
1 polymer ?
#
loop_
_entity_poly.entity_id
_entity_poly.type
_entity_poly.pdbx_seq_one_letter_code
_entity_poly.pdbx_strand_id
1 'polypeptide(L)'
;DENVATLFGANLRLTQVFAFTIGGALGGIGGALLVHQFNFIDVQTTGVMFSIFVLLYVLMGGTQTAWGPITGALFFTLAPEGLRRLAELAPALRFLEASRYIVFGAAVVLVMMWRPEGLVTRTLVDRIKRA
;
A
#
# COMPACT_ATOMS: atom_id res chain seq x y z
N ASP A 1 -1.71 -3.63 23.08
CA ASP A 1 -0.98 -2.63 23.87
C ASP A 1 0.21 -3.32 24.48
N GLU A 2 1.39 -2.72 24.37
CA GLU A 2 2.66 -3.31 24.80
C GLU A 2 2.68 -3.51 26.31
N ASN A 3 2.26 -2.49 27.08
CA ASN A 3 2.22 -2.58 28.54
C ASN A 3 1.31 -3.69 29.03
N VAL A 4 0.16 -3.87 28.38
CA VAL A 4 -0.80 -4.94 28.71
C VAL A 4 -0.23 -6.31 28.33
N ALA A 5 0.41 -6.43 27.18
CA ALA A 5 0.98 -7.70 26.71
C ALA A 5 2.12 -8.21 27.62
N THR A 6 2.96 -7.32 28.16
CA THR A 6 4.01 -7.68 29.11
C THR A 6 3.43 -8.28 30.39
N LEU A 7 2.31 -7.72 30.89
CA LEU A 7 1.65 -8.21 32.10
C LEU A 7 1.09 -9.63 31.94
N PHE A 8 0.72 -10.02 30.71
CA PHE A 8 0.29 -11.38 30.38
C PHE A 8 1.45 -12.35 30.07
N GLY A 9 2.70 -11.93 30.29
CA GLY A 9 3.89 -12.77 30.07
C GLY A 9 4.29 -12.94 28.61
N ALA A 10 3.77 -12.11 27.69
CA ALA A 10 4.14 -12.17 26.29
C ALA A 10 5.55 -11.58 26.05
N ASN A 11 6.39 -12.29 25.30
CA ASN A 11 7.70 -11.78 24.90
C ASN A 11 7.58 -10.83 23.69
N LEU A 12 7.35 -9.55 23.98
CA LEU A 12 7.19 -8.49 22.99
C LEU A 12 8.35 -8.37 22.01
N ARG A 13 9.58 -8.50 22.51
CA ARG A 13 10.78 -8.40 21.68
C ARG A 13 10.78 -9.48 20.60
N LEU A 14 10.52 -10.74 20.97
CA LEU A 14 10.41 -11.82 20.00
C LEU A 14 9.28 -11.58 19.01
N THR A 15 8.09 -11.20 19.49
CA THR A 15 6.94 -10.95 18.62
C THR A 15 7.21 -9.84 17.60
N GLN A 16 7.81 -8.73 18.01
CA GLN A 16 8.17 -7.62 17.12
C GLN A 16 9.25 -8.04 16.10
N VAL A 17 10.28 -8.78 16.52
CA VAL A 17 11.32 -9.30 15.61
C VAL A 17 10.74 -10.28 14.61
N PHE A 18 9.84 -11.18 15.02
CA PHE A 18 9.14 -12.09 14.11
C PHE A 18 8.28 -11.34 13.10
N ALA A 19 7.49 -10.36 13.56
CA ALA A 19 6.66 -9.53 12.68
C ALA A 19 7.52 -8.76 11.65
N PHE A 20 8.64 -8.17 12.09
CA PHE A 20 9.57 -7.49 11.20
C PHE A 20 10.23 -8.44 10.20
N THR A 21 10.68 -9.61 10.67
CA THR A 21 11.32 -10.63 9.83
C THR A 21 10.37 -11.12 8.73
N ILE A 22 9.11 -11.42 9.08
CA ILE A 22 8.10 -11.86 8.12
C ILE A 22 7.81 -10.74 7.11
N GLY A 23 7.63 -9.50 7.58
CA GLY A 23 7.41 -8.35 6.69
C GLY A 23 8.59 -8.11 5.73
N GLY A 24 9.82 -8.18 6.23
CA GLY A 24 11.04 -8.06 5.44
C GLY A 24 11.21 -9.20 4.44
N ALA A 25 10.90 -10.44 4.82
CA ALA A 25 10.93 -11.59 3.93
C ALA A 25 9.94 -11.45 2.76
N LEU A 26 8.69 -11.04 3.05
CA LEU A 26 7.68 -10.78 2.03
C LEU A 26 8.09 -9.63 1.09
N GLY A 27 8.64 -8.55 1.64
CA GLY A 27 9.18 -7.43 0.86
C GLY A 27 10.33 -7.86 -0.05
N GLY A 28 11.25 -8.68 0.46
CA GLY A 28 12.38 -9.24 -0.29
C GLY A 28 11.93 -10.15 -1.43
N ILE A 29 10.96 -11.03 -1.19
CA ILE A 29 10.36 -11.89 -2.23
C ILE A 29 9.70 -11.02 -3.31
N GLY A 30 8.94 -9.99 -2.91
CA GLY A 30 8.33 -9.05 -3.85
C GLY A 30 9.36 -8.34 -4.73
N GLY A 31 10.47 -7.89 -4.14
CA GLY A 31 11.58 -7.29 -4.88
C GLY A 31 12.25 -8.26 -5.85
N ALA A 32 12.49 -9.51 -5.44
CA ALA A 32 13.07 -10.54 -6.30
C ALA A 32 12.17 -10.85 -7.51
N LEU A 33 10.86 -10.95 -7.31
CA LEU A 33 9.87 -11.13 -8.38
C LEU A 33 9.84 -9.95 -9.34
N LEU A 34 9.96 -8.72 -8.83
CA LEU A 34 10.00 -7.51 -9.66
C LEU A 34 11.20 -7.52 -10.62
N VAL A 35 12.39 -7.85 -10.11
CA VAL A 35 13.60 -7.96 -10.93
C VAL A 35 13.46 -9.08 -11.96
N HIS A 36 12.89 -10.22 -11.56
CA HIS A 36 12.65 -11.33 -12.49
C HIS A 36 11.68 -10.95 -13.62
N GLN A 37 10.64 -10.17 -13.32
CA GLN A 37 9.68 -9.70 -14.33
C GLN A 37 10.32 -8.76 -15.36
N PHE A 38 11.12 -7.79 -14.91
CA PHE A 38 11.69 -6.78 -15.80
C PHE A 38 13.01 -7.21 -16.46
N ASN A 39 13.68 -8.25 -15.96
CA ASN A 39 14.97 -8.79 -16.46
C ASN A 39 16.14 -7.77 -16.45
N PHE A 40 15.92 -6.54 -15.99
CA PHE A 40 16.93 -5.51 -15.79
C PHE A 40 16.57 -4.66 -14.57
N ILE A 41 17.56 -3.96 -14.01
CA ILE A 41 17.37 -3.02 -12.89
C ILE A 41 17.85 -1.65 -13.33
N ASP A 42 16.99 -0.65 -13.22
CA ASP A 42 17.34 0.77 -13.37
C ASP A 42 17.25 1.48 -12.01
N VAL A 43 18.23 2.34 -11.72
CA VAL A 43 18.27 3.17 -10.50
C VAL A 43 17.11 4.15 -10.47
N GLN A 44 16.59 4.57 -11.62
CA GLN A 44 15.42 5.44 -11.69
C GLN A 44 14.14 4.71 -11.27
N THR A 45 14.00 3.42 -11.57
CA THR A 45 12.79 2.65 -11.25
C THR A 45 12.73 2.16 -9.81
N THR A 46 13.89 1.93 -9.17
CA THR A 46 14.00 1.47 -7.77
C THR A 46 14.50 2.59 -6.84
N GLY A 47 14.50 3.83 -7.34
CA GLY A 47 14.95 5.00 -6.59
C GLY A 47 13.97 5.47 -5.52
N VAL A 48 14.20 6.68 -5.00
CA VAL A 48 13.42 7.30 -3.92
C VAL A 48 11.92 7.40 -4.26
N MET A 49 11.57 7.62 -5.52
CA MET A 49 10.16 7.70 -5.92
C MET A 49 9.41 6.39 -5.65
N PHE A 50 10.04 5.24 -5.86
CA PHE A 50 9.42 3.94 -5.61
C PHE A 50 9.12 3.75 -4.12
N SER A 51 10.05 4.10 -3.23
CA SER A 51 9.81 3.99 -1.79
C SER A 51 8.72 4.93 -1.30
N ILE A 52 8.64 6.15 -1.85
CA ILE A 52 7.54 7.08 -1.58
C ILE A 52 6.21 6.46 -2.00
N PHE A 53 6.11 5.85 -3.18
CA PHE A 53 4.86 5.20 -3.60
C PHE A 53 4.47 4.04 -2.68
N VAL A 54 5.42 3.20 -2.27
CA VAL A 54 5.15 2.13 -1.30
C VAL A 54 4.59 2.70 0.00
N LEU A 55 5.17 3.79 0.52
CA LEU A 55 4.65 4.49 1.71
C LEU A 55 3.24 5.05 1.48
N LEU A 56 2.97 5.63 0.31
CA LEU A 56 1.65 6.17 -0.04
C LEU A 56 0.58 5.09 -0.14
N TYR A 57 0.92 3.91 -0.66
CA TYR A 57 -0.01 2.78 -0.72
C TYR A 57 -0.42 2.34 0.68
N VAL A 58 0.56 2.25 1.59
CA VAL A 58 0.32 1.93 3.01
C VAL A 58 -0.52 3.01 3.69
N LEU A 59 -0.17 4.28 3.47
CA LEU A 59 -0.82 5.42 4.10
C LEU A 59 -2.28 5.57 3.66
N MET A 60 -2.55 5.44 2.36
CA MET A 60 -3.92 5.47 1.85
C MET A 60 -4.73 4.27 2.31
N GLY A 61 -4.10 3.08 2.36
CA GLY A 61 -4.75 1.88 2.87
C GLY A 61 -5.17 2.00 4.33
N GLY A 62 -4.34 2.67 5.14
CA GLY A 62 -4.54 2.92 6.56
C GLY A 62 -3.53 2.16 7.42
N THR A 63 -2.96 2.81 8.43
CA THR A 63 -1.91 2.24 9.31
C THR A 63 -2.46 1.55 10.55
N GLN A 64 -3.76 1.69 10.81
CA GLN A 64 -4.40 1.19 12.03
C GLN A 64 -4.61 -0.34 12.04
N THR A 65 -4.60 -0.98 10.88
CA THR A 65 -4.89 -2.41 10.74
C THR A 65 -3.95 -3.08 9.74
N ALA A 66 -3.69 -4.37 9.90
CA ALA A 66 -2.88 -5.15 8.95
C ALA A 66 -3.53 -5.26 7.54
N TRP A 67 -4.85 -5.07 7.45
CA TRP A 67 -5.59 -5.11 6.19
C TRP A 67 -5.47 -3.82 5.39
N GLY A 68 -5.27 -2.67 6.06
CA GLY A 68 -5.13 -1.37 5.41
C GLY A 68 -4.06 -1.37 4.31
N PRO A 69 -2.79 -1.70 4.60
CA PRO A 69 -1.72 -1.73 3.61
C PRO A 69 -2.04 -2.62 2.39
N ILE A 70 -2.68 -3.77 2.61
CA ILE A 70 -3.07 -4.71 1.55
C ILE A 70 -4.11 -4.08 0.63
N THR A 71 -5.16 -3.47 1.19
CA THR A 71 -6.19 -2.79 0.39
C THR A 71 -5.66 -1.56 -0.34
N GLY A 72 -4.75 -0.80 0.28
CA GLY A 72 -4.09 0.33 -0.38
C GLY A 72 -3.24 -0.12 -1.57
N ALA A 73 -2.40 -1.14 -1.37
CA ALA A 73 -1.60 -1.72 -2.45
C ALA A 73 -2.47 -2.28 -3.59
N LEU A 74 -3.56 -2.99 -3.28
CA LEU A 74 -4.52 -3.49 -4.28
C LEU A 74 -5.17 -2.36 -5.06
N PHE A 75 -5.70 -1.34 -4.36
CA PHE A 75 -6.36 -0.21 -5.01
C PHE A 75 -5.42 0.52 -5.95
N PHE A 76 -4.20 0.82 -5.51
CA PHE A 76 -3.22 1.53 -6.33
C PHE A 76 -2.59 0.70 -7.45
N THR A 77 -2.61 -0.62 -7.32
CA THR A 77 -2.17 -1.50 -8.41
C THR A 77 -3.26 -1.62 -9.48
N LEU A 78 -4.53 -1.70 -9.06
CA LEU A 78 -5.66 -1.88 -9.98
C LEU A 78 -6.17 -0.57 -10.58
N ALA A 79 -6.07 0.55 -9.87
CA ALA A 79 -6.48 1.87 -10.36
C ALA A 79 -5.80 2.27 -11.69
N PRO A 80 -4.47 2.20 -11.85
CA PRO A 80 -3.83 2.54 -13.11
C PRO A 80 -4.16 1.53 -14.21
N GLU A 81 -4.32 0.25 -13.87
CA GLU A 81 -4.66 -0.79 -14.84
C GLU A 81 -6.09 -0.60 -15.37
N GLY A 82 -7.03 -0.26 -14.49
CA GLY A 82 -8.40 0.11 -14.86
C GLY A 82 -8.43 1.40 -15.70
N LEU A 83 -7.61 2.38 -15.33
CA LEU A 83 -7.49 3.64 -16.07
C LEU A 83 -6.88 3.40 -17.46
N ARG A 84 -5.92 2.49 -17.59
CA ARG A 84 -5.34 2.05 -18.87
C ARG A 84 -6.40 1.40 -19.77
N ARG A 85 -7.21 0.48 -19.22
CA ARG A 85 -8.33 -0.14 -19.95
C ARG A 85 -9.39 0.86 -20.39
N LEU A 86 -9.69 1.86 -19.56
CA LEU A 86 -10.60 2.95 -19.90
C LEU A 86 -10.01 3.87 -20.99
N ALA A 87 -8.72 4.16 -20.93
CA ALA A 87 -8.02 4.96 -21.95
C ALA A 87 -7.94 4.24 -23.31
N GLU A 88 -7.86 2.91 -23.31
CA GLU A 88 -7.97 2.07 -24.53
C GLU A 88 -9.37 2.18 -25.17
N LEU A 89 -10.44 2.33 -24.37
CA LEU A 89 -11.81 2.49 -24.85
C LEU A 89 -12.16 3.94 -25.26
N ALA A 90 -11.54 4.93 -24.63
CA ALA A 90 -11.84 6.34 -24.79
C ALA A 90 -10.55 7.15 -25.03
N PRO A 91 -10.19 7.45 -26.30
CA PRO A 91 -8.94 8.14 -26.65
C PRO A 91 -8.85 9.56 -26.08
N ALA A 92 -10.00 10.15 -25.71
CA ALA A 92 -10.05 11.41 -24.98
C ALA A 92 -9.32 11.32 -23.63
N LEU A 93 -9.30 10.19 -22.93
CA LEU A 93 -8.70 10.06 -21.60
C LEU A 93 -7.18 9.77 -21.61
N ARG A 94 -6.52 9.72 -22.77
CA ARG A 94 -5.05 9.46 -22.83
C ARG A 94 -4.21 10.49 -22.11
N PHE A 95 -4.68 11.72 -21.94
CA PHE A 95 -3.95 12.73 -21.16
C PHE A 95 -3.77 12.33 -19.68
N LEU A 96 -4.69 11.54 -19.11
CA LEU A 96 -4.56 11.01 -17.74
C LEU A 96 -3.36 10.07 -17.59
N GLU A 97 -3.00 9.33 -18.65
CA GLU A 97 -1.86 8.40 -18.65
C GLU A 97 -0.52 9.16 -18.59
N ALA A 98 -0.39 10.23 -19.38
CA ALA A 98 0.77 11.11 -19.36
C ALA A 98 0.92 11.84 -18.01
N SER A 99 -0.20 12.21 -17.38
CA SER A 99 -0.23 12.88 -16.08
C SER A 99 -0.41 11.92 -14.89
N ARG A 100 -0.12 10.61 -15.05
CA ARG A 100 -0.42 9.60 -14.02
C ARG A 100 0.06 9.97 -12.61
N TYR A 101 1.26 10.53 -12.48
CA TYR A 101 1.83 10.89 -11.19
C TYR A 101 1.09 12.05 -10.52
N ILE A 102 0.63 13.02 -11.31
CA ILE A 102 -0.16 14.17 -10.83
C ILE A 102 -1.54 13.69 -10.40
N VAL A 103 -2.17 12.84 -11.21
CA VAL A 103 -3.48 12.24 -10.90
C VAL A 103 -3.40 11.40 -9.64
N PHE A 104 -2.32 10.61 -9.48
CA PHE A 104 -2.09 9.83 -8.26
C PHE A 104 -1.87 10.71 -7.04
N GLY A 105 -1.04 11.74 -7.14
CA GLY A 105 -0.83 12.70 -6.05
C GLY A 105 -2.15 13.39 -5.65
N ALA A 106 -2.94 13.81 -6.62
CA ALA A 106 -4.26 14.40 -6.37
C ALA A 106 -5.22 13.40 -5.70
N ALA A 107 -5.26 12.16 -6.17
CA ALA A 107 -6.09 11.11 -5.57
C ALA A 107 -5.70 10.82 -4.11
N VAL A 108 -4.39 10.79 -3.80
CA VAL A 108 -3.90 10.68 -2.42
C VAL A 108 -4.41 11.83 -1.57
N VAL A 109 -4.21 13.08 -2.02
CA VAL A 109 -4.65 14.26 -1.27
C VAL A 109 -6.16 14.25 -1.03
N LEU A 110 -6.94 13.88 -2.05
CA LEU A 110 -8.40 13.84 -1.97
C LEU A 110 -8.89 12.76 -0.97
N VAL A 111 -8.26 11.59 -0.97
CA VAL A 111 -8.56 10.55 0.02
C VAL A 111 -8.13 10.97 1.42
N MET A 112 -6.95 11.59 1.59
CA MET A 112 -6.51 12.09 2.89
C MET A 112 -7.42 13.21 3.41
N MET A 113 -7.98 14.02 2.52
CA MET A 113 -8.93 15.08 2.86
C MET A 113 -10.27 14.52 3.35
N TRP A 114 -10.79 13.45 2.73
CA TRP A 114 -12.07 12.86 3.14
C TRP A 114 -11.95 11.79 4.23
N ARG A 115 -10.83 11.08 4.28
CA ARG A 115 -10.58 9.93 5.18
C ARG A 115 -9.10 9.91 5.58
N PRO A 116 -8.67 10.78 6.52
CA PRO A 116 -7.26 10.87 6.94
C PRO A 116 -6.75 9.60 7.63
N GLU A 117 -7.64 8.73 8.11
CA GLU A 117 -7.29 7.43 8.70
C GLU A 117 -7.05 6.32 7.66
N GLY A 118 -7.23 6.60 6.37
CA GLY A 118 -7.13 5.65 5.26
C GLY A 118 -8.45 4.98 4.89
N LEU A 119 -8.42 4.18 3.82
CA LEU A 119 -9.57 3.48 3.24
C LEU A 119 -10.15 2.41 4.19
N VAL A 120 -9.29 1.69 4.92
CA VAL A 120 -9.70 0.66 5.89
C VAL A 120 -9.48 1.16 7.31
N THR A 121 -10.56 1.72 7.86
CA THR A 121 -10.61 2.19 9.24
C THR A 121 -10.83 1.02 10.21
N ARG A 122 -10.27 1.11 11.43
CA ARG A 122 -10.40 0.08 12.48
C ARG A 122 -11.86 -0.27 12.81
N THR A 123 -12.75 0.72 12.77
CA THR A 123 -14.20 0.55 12.97
C THR A 123 -14.88 -0.30 11.91
N LEU A 124 -14.37 -0.32 10.68
CA LEU A 124 -14.92 -1.11 9.58
C LEU A 124 -14.57 -2.59 9.77
N VAL A 125 -13.34 -2.89 10.17
CA VAL A 125 -12.88 -4.25 10.49
C VAL A 125 -13.59 -4.81 11.71
N ASP A 126 -13.83 -3.98 12.73
CA ASP A 126 -14.54 -4.39 13.94
C ASP A 126 -16.04 -4.63 13.72
N ARG A 127 -16.66 -3.99 12.71
CA ARG A 127 -18.04 -4.31 12.29
C ARG A 127 -18.13 -5.63 11.53
N ILE A 128 -17.17 -5.90 10.64
CA ILE A 128 -17.14 -7.17 9.88
C ILE A 128 -16.88 -8.36 10.81
N LYS A 129 -16.02 -8.22 11.82
CA LYS A 129 -15.78 -9.31 12.80
C LYS A 129 -16.97 -9.59 13.74
N ARG A 130 -17.96 -8.70 13.80
CA ARG A 130 -19.16 -8.85 14.64
C ARG A 130 -20.41 -9.26 13.86
N ALA A 131 -20.32 -9.34 12.53
CA ALA A 131 -21.36 -9.84 11.64
C ALA A 131 -21.05 -11.29 11.26
#